data_AF-U9UMW2-F1
#
_entry.id   AF-U9UMW2-F1
#
_cell.length_a   1.000
_cell.length_b   1.000
_cell.length_c   1.000
_cell.angle_alpha   90.00
_cell.angle_beta   90.00
_cell.angle_gamma   90.00
#
_symmetry.space_group_name_H-M   'P 1'
#
loop_
_entity.id
_entity.type
_entity.pdbx_description
1 polymer ?
#
loop_
_entity_poly.entity_id
_entity_poly.type
_entity_poly.pdbx_seq_one_letter_code
_entity_poly.pdbx_strand_id
1 'polypeptide(L)'
;MISLDDKILQIIRRHEPQDFKNFAEISSEGTALVHIVDWMNTKVVIKKLVKSSMKEAINEICLTGLISPYPNIITFYGVTKLEDEKQYSLVLEYADSGTLGKYLRDDTITFKWENQLKFAKEIASAILWLHNDKGVIHGDL
;
A
#
# COMPACT_ATOMS: atom_id res chain seq x y z
N MET A 1 -21.44 -5.27 20.92
CA MET A 1 -20.08 -5.82 21.10
C MET A 1 -19.28 -5.38 19.90
N ILE A 2 -18.31 -4.49 20.07
CA ILE A 2 -17.47 -3.94 18.98
C ILE A 2 -16.42 -5.00 18.60
N SER A 3 -16.23 -5.29 17.32
CA SER A 3 -15.27 -6.33 16.86
C SER A 3 -13.82 -5.96 17.25
N LEU A 4 -12.92 -6.94 17.36
CA LEU A 4 -11.48 -6.69 17.55
C LEU A 4 -10.93 -5.82 16.41
N ASP A 5 -11.42 -6.09 15.20
CA ASP A 5 -11.15 -5.34 13.97
C ASP A 5 -11.53 -3.86 14.11
N ASP A 6 -12.71 -3.57 14.66
CA ASP A 6 -13.19 -2.20 14.88
C ASP A 6 -12.35 -1.45 15.91
N LYS A 7 -11.78 -2.14 16.91
CA LYS A 7 -10.85 -1.53 17.88
C LYS A 7 -9.50 -1.20 17.25
N ILE A 8 -8.99 -2.06 16.38
CA ILE A 8 -7.71 -1.81 15.68
C ILE A 8 -7.86 -0.63 14.72
N LEU A 9 -8.98 -0.53 14.00
CA LEU A 9 -9.29 0.63 13.14
C LEU A 9 -9.45 1.96 13.90
N GLN A 10 -9.59 1.96 15.24
CA GLN A 10 -9.60 3.20 16.04
C GLN A 10 -8.19 3.73 16.32
N ILE A 11 -7.16 2.89 16.22
CA ILE A 11 -5.76 3.28 16.45
C ILE A 11 -5.12 3.76 15.13
N ILE A 12 -5.66 3.31 13.99
CA ILE A 12 -5.18 3.71 12.67
C ILE A 12 -5.53 5.18 12.40
N ARG A 13 -4.54 5.94 11.95
CA ARG A 13 -4.71 7.34 11.56
C ARG A 13 -5.73 7.46 10.44
N ARG A 14 -6.70 8.36 10.63
CA ARG A 14 -7.72 8.69 9.63
C ARG A 14 -7.42 10.06 9.03
N HIS A 15 -7.60 10.18 7.73
CA HIS A 15 -7.48 11.42 6.99
C HIS A 15 -8.83 11.77 6.37
N GLU A 16 -9.14 13.05 6.31
CA GLU A 16 -10.37 13.51 5.69
C GLU A 16 -10.20 13.56 4.17
N PRO A 17 -11.22 13.24 3.37
CA PRO A 17 -11.11 13.26 1.90
C PRO A 17 -10.64 14.61 1.34
N GLN A 18 -11.01 15.70 2.00
CA GLN A 18 -10.61 17.07 1.65
C GLN A 18 -9.09 17.34 1.81
N ASP A 19 -8.36 16.49 2.53
CA ASP A 19 -6.91 16.59 2.69
C ASP A 19 -6.16 16.26 1.39
N PHE A 20 -6.83 15.60 0.45
CA PHE A 20 -6.27 15.09 -0.79
C PHE A 20 -6.75 15.91 -2.00
N LYS A 21 -5.85 16.16 -2.95
CA LYS A 21 -6.13 16.92 -4.18
C LYS A 21 -5.63 16.18 -5.40
N ASN A 22 -6.09 16.59 -6.59
CA ASN A 22 -5.57 16.13 -7.88
C ASN A 22 -5.58 14.61 -8.05
N PHE A 23 -6.78 14.01 -7.96
CA PHE A 23 -6.98 12.57 -8.14
C PHE A 23 -6.70 12.16 -9.59
N ALA A 24 -5.67 11.34 -9.78
CA ALA A 24 -5.34 10.72 -11.05
C ALA A 24 -5.37 9.19 -10.91
N GLU A 25 -6.26 8.52 -11.63
CA GLU A 25 -6.31 7.05 -11.66
C GLU A 25 -5.08 6.50 -12.39
N ILE A 26 -4.39 5.54 -11.77
CA ILE A 26 -3.25 4.85 -12.37
C ILE A 26 -3.47 3.36 -12.58
N SER A 27 -4.49 2.79 -11.94
CA SER A 27 -4.90 1.41 -12.17
C SER A 27 -6.34 1.19 -11.71
N SER A 28 -7.08 0.48 -12.54
CA SER A 28 -8.41 -0.08 -12.27
C SER A 28 -8.44 -1.59 -12.53
N GLU A 29 -7.32 -2.28 -12.37
CA GLU A 29 -7.28 -3.73 -12.54
C GLU A 29 -8.01 -4.45 -11.40
N GLY A 30 -8.73 -5.53 -11.76
CA GLY A 30 -10.01 -5.93 -11.17
C GLY A 30 -10.12 -6.28 -9.68
N THR A 31 -9.09 -6.10 -8.86
CA THR A 31 -9.16 -6.24 -7.39
C THR A 31 -9.12 -4.89 -6.66
N ALA A 32 -8.53 -3.85 -7.25
CA ALA A 32 -8.36 -2.55 -6.62
C ALA A 32 -8.44 -1.37 -7.60
N LEU A 33 -8.93 -0.23 -7.11
CA LEU A 33 -8.82 1.07 -7.76
C LEU A 33 -7.72 1.88 -7.07
N VAL A 34 -6.79 2.41 -7.86
CA VAL A 34 -5.59 3.08 -7.37
C VAL A 34 -5.51 4.49 -7.94
N HIS A 35 -5.54 5.48 -7.05
CA HIS A 35 -5.42 6.89 -7.39
C HIS A 35 -4.14 7.47 -6.81
N ILE A 36 -3.40 8.25 -7.61
CA ILE A 36 -2.39 9.16 -7.08
C ILE A 36 -3.10 10.45 -6.68
N VAL A 37 -2.74 10.99 -5.53
CA VAL A 37 -3.23 12.27 -5.01
C VAL A 37 -2.09 13.09 -4.44
N ASP A 38 -2.28 14.40 -4.40
CA ASP A 38 -1.41 15.31 -3.67
C ASP A 38 -1.86 15.43 -2.22
N TRP A 39 -0.93 15.27 -1.28
CA TRP A 39 -1.12 15.38 0.17
C TRP A 39 0.08 16.10 0.79
N MET A 40 -0.14 17.21 1.49
CA MET A 40 0.92 17.97 2.19
C MET A 40 2.20 18.22 1.36
N ASN A 41 2.05 18.65 0.10
CA ASN A 41 3.13 18.87 -0.88
C ASN A 41 3.92 17.61 -1.32
N THR A 42 3.44 16.42 -0.99
CA THR A 42 3.94 15.15 -1.53
C THR A 42 2.85 14.42 -2.29
N LYS A 43 3.23 13.36 -3.03
CA LYS A 43 2.29 12.45 -3.68
C LYS A 43 2.10 11.22 -2.81
N VAL A 44 0.86 10.77 -2.70
CA VAL A 44 0.49 9.49 -2.07
C VAL A 44 -0.47 8.73 -2.96
N VAL A 45 -0.63 7.44 -2.64
CA VAL A 45 -1.56 6.55 -3.31
C VAL A 45 -2.75 6.29 -2.41
N ILE A 46 -3.95 6.44 -2.97
CA ILE A 46 -5.18 5.94 -2.38
C ILE A 46 -5.55 4.63 -3.08
N LYS A 47 -5.48 3.52 -2.34
CA LYS A 47 -5.87 2.18 -2.81
C LYS A 47 -7.22 1.80 -2.22
N LYS A 48 -8.20 1.63 -3.08
CA LYS A 48 -9.55 1.13 -2.77
C LYS A 48 -9.68 -0.31 -3.23
N LEU A 49 -10.16 -1.19 -2.37
CA LEU A 49 -10.44 -2.59 -2.71
C LEU A 49 -11.89 -2.70 -3.23
N VAL A 50 -12.08 -3.21 -4.45
CA VAL A 50 -13.38 -3.16 -5.15
C VAL A 50 -14.18 -4.46 -5.03
N LYS A 51 -13.49 -5.60 -5.00
CA LYS A 51 -14.13 -6.94 -4.97
C LYS A 51 -13.91 -7.68 -3.66
N SER A 52 -13.56 -6.95 -2.60
CA SER A 52 -13.33 -7.51 -1.27
C SER A 52 -14.54 -7.35 -0.35
N SER A 53 -14.80 -8.38 0.45
CA SER A 53 -15.64 -8.26 1.63
C SER A 53 -15.11 -7.21 2.60
N MET A 54 -15.96 -6.69 3.48
CA MET A 54 -15.53 -5.75 4.53
C MET A 54 -14.46 -6.36 5.43
N LYS A 55 -14.55 -7.65 5.74
CA LYS A 55 -13.56 -8.35 6.56
C LYS A 55 -12.19 -8.41 5.88
N GLU A 56 -12.15 -8.70 4.58
CA GLU A 56 -10.90 -8.73 3.80
C GLU A 56 -10.26 -7.34 3.76
N ALA A 57 -11.06 -6.29 3.52
CA ALA A 57 -10.56 -4.93 3.52
C ALA A 57 -9.97 -4.52 4.87
N ILE A 58 -10.64 -4.85 5.98
CA ILE A 58 -10.11 -4.56 7.32
C ILE A 58 -8.86 -5.38 7.60
N ASN A 59 -8.82 -6.65 7.19
CA ASN A 59 -7.64 -7.49 7.36
C ASN A 59 -6.42 -6.91 6.61
N GLU A 60 -6.60 -6.46 5.37
CA GLU A 60 -5.53 -5.82 4.61
C GLU A 60 -5.04 -4.52 5.27
N ILE A 61 -5.96 -3.67 5.74
CA ILE A 61 -5.63 -2.46 6.49
C ILE A 61 -4.82 -2.78 7.76
N CYS A 62 -5.28 -3.76 8.55
CA CYS A 62 -4.63 -4.16 9.80
C CYS A 62 -3.24 -4.74 9.56
N LEU A 63 -3.09 -5.65 8.59
CA LEU A 63 -1.79 -6.24 8.23
C LEU A 63 -0.83 -5.17 7.73
N THR A 64 -1.29 -4.27 6.85
CA THR A 64 -0.48 -3.19 6.30
C THR A 64 0.00 -2.25 7.41
N GLY A 65 -0.88 -1.89 8.35
CA GLY A 65 -0.50 -1.09 9.52
C GLY A 65 0.40 -1.82 10.53
N LEU A 66 0.35 -3.15 10.61
CA LEU A 66 1.19 -3.94 11.50
C LEU A 66 2.65 -4.03 11.01
N ILE A 67 2.85 -4.16 9.70
CA ILE A 67 4.17 -4.39 9.09
C ILE A 67 4.91 -3.11 8.71
N SER A 68 4.20 -1.99 8.64
CA SER A 68 4.70 -0.68 8.22
C SER A 68 4.82 0.29 9.42
N PRO A 69 5.82 1.19 9.46
CA PRO A 69 6.89 1.37 8.47
C PRO A 69 8.07 0.42 8.69
N TYR A 70 8.67 -0.04 7.57
CA TYR A 70 9.96 -0.72 7.54
C TYR A 70 10.64 -0.41 6.20
N PRO A 71 11.98 -0.27 6.13
CA PRO A 71 12.66 -0.04 4.86
C PRO A 71 12.25 -1.09 3.81
N ASN A 72 12.03 -0.64 2.59
CA ASN A 72 11.71 -1.51 1.45
C ASN A 72 10.29 -2.13 1.50
N ILE A 73 9.45 -1.70 2.44
CA ILE A 73 8.00 -1.93 2.45
C ILE A 73 7.32 -0.58 2.26
N ILE A 74 6.32 -0.51 1.37
CA ILE A 74 5.52 0.70 1.12
C ILE A 74 5.00 1.27 2.44
N THR A 75 5.26 2.55 2.68
CA THR A 75 4.85 3.20 3.91
C THR A 75 3.32 3.35 3.96
N PHE A 76 2.73 2.97 5.09
CA PHE A 76 1.31 3.14 5.37
C PHE A 76 1.08 4.40 6.18
N TYR A 77 0.34 5.36 5.61
CA TYR A 77 0.04 6.62 6.27
C TYR A 77 -1.29 6.61 7.03
N GLY A 78 -2.12 5.59 6.81
CA GLY A 78 -3.43 5.44 7.45
C GLY A 78 -4.52 5.16 6.44
N VAL A 79 -5.75 5.49 6.81
CA VAL A 79 -6.93 5.28 5.97
C VAL A 79 -7.66 6.57 5.68
N THR A 80 -8.40 6.57 4.58
CA THR A 80 -9.39 7.59 4.25
C THR A 80 -10.68 6.93 3.83
N LYS A 81 -11.78 7.67 3.90
CA LYS A 81 -13.09 7.22 3.43
C LYS A 81 -13.60 8.23 2.43
N LEU A 82 -13.42 7.94 1.14
CA LEU A 82 -13.91 8.81 0.07
C LEU A 82 -15.44 8.95 0.16
N GLU A 83 -15.96 10.09 -0.29
CA GLU A 83 -17.39 10.40 -0.21
C GLU A 83 -18.22 9.28 -0.84
N ASP A 84 -19.35 8.96 -0.20
CA ASP A 84 -20.28 7.88 -0.59
C ASP A 84 -19.76 6.43 -0.50
N GLU A 85 -18.55 6.20 0.02
CA GLU A 85 -18.01 4.85 0.17
C GLU A 85 -18.40 4.18 1.49
N LYS A 86 -18.60 2.86 1.46
CA LYS A 86 -18.89 2.06 2.67
C LYS A 86 -17.64 1.53 3.36
N GLN A 87 -16.53 1.43 2.64
CA GLN A 87 -15.27 0.85 3.10
C GLN A 87 -14.17 1.91 3.16
N TYR A 88 -13.17 1.67 3.99
CA TYR A 88 -11.97 2.50 4.04
C TYR A 88 -11.04 2.16 2.86
N SER A 89 -10.36 3.18 2.35
CA SER A 89 -9.26 3.06 1.42
C SER A 89 -7.93 3.28 2.15
N LEU A 90 -6.87 2.60 1.69
CA LEU A 90 -5.52 2.76 2.24
C LEU A 90 -4.86 4.01 1.67
N VAL A 91 -4.15 4.76 2.51
CA VAL A 91 -3.27 5.87 2.12
C VAL A 91 -1.83 5.38 2.22
N LEU A 92 -1.14 5.31 1.09
CA LEU A 92 0.14 4.63 0.92
C LEU A 92 1.19 5.55 0.29
N GLU A 93 2.45 5.23 0.51
CA GLU A 93 3.57 5.82 -0.22
C GLU A 93 3.42 5.67 -1.73
N TYR A 94 3.69 6.76 -2.46
CA TYR A 94 3.74 6.73 -3.90
C TYR A 94 5.14 6.28 -4.37
N ALA A 95 5.19 5.16 -5.08
CA ALA A 95 6.38 4.71 -5.81
C ALA A 95 6.32 5.20 -7.26
N ASP A 96 7.21 6.12 -7.62
CA ASP A 96 7.20 6.89 -8.87
C ASP A 96 7.48 6.07 -10.14
N SER A 97 8.07 4.87 -10.00
CA SER A 97 8.51 4.04 -11.12
C SER A 97 7.60 2.84 -11.41
N GLY A 98 6.41 2.82 -10.81
CA GLY A 98 5.45 1.73 -10.99
C GLY A 98 5.92 0.42 -10.36
N THR A 99 5.49 -0.72 -10.92
CA THR A 99 5.85 -2.03 -10.38
C THR A 99 7.24 -2.46 -10.86
N LEU A 100 7.98 -3.15 -9.99
CA LEU A 100 9.29 -3.70 -10.36
C LEU A 100 9.18 -4.59 -11.60
N GLY A 101 8.12 -5.39 -11.74
CA GLY A 101 7.91 -6.20 -12.94
C GLY A 101 7.79 -5.39 -14.23
N LYS A 102 7.11 -4.24 -14.22
CA LYS A 102 7.07 -3.33 -15.38
C LYS A 102 8.45 -2.70 -15.62
N TYR A 103 9.07 -2.21 -14.56
CA TYR A 103 10.41 -1.60 -14.60
C TYR A 103 11.47 -2.53 -15.19
N LEU A 104 11.44 -3.82 -14.84
CA LEU A 104 12.37 -4.83 -15.34
C LEU A 104 12.14 -5.22 -16.80
N ARG A 105 10.95 -4.97 -17.35
CA ARG A 105 10.59 -5.28 -18.74
C ARG A 105 10.73 -4.08 -19.67
N ASP A 106 11.06 -2.91 -19.13
CA ASP A 106 11.28 -1.70 -19.91
C ASP A 106 12.65 -1.75 -20.58
N ASP A 107 12.64 -1.91 -21.90
CA ASP A 107 13.82 -2.00 -22.76
C ASP A 107 14.51 -0.64 -22.97
N THR A 108 13.86 0.47 -22.59
CA THR A 108 14.48 1.80 -22.59
C THR A 108 15.40 2.01 -21.40
N ILE A 109 15.26 1.20 -20.35
CA ILE A 109 16.05 1.31 -19.12
C ILE A 109 17.30 0.43 -19.23
N THR A 110 18.48 1.05 -19.17
CA THR A 110 19.74 0.28 -19.08
C THR A 110 19.91 -0.31 -17.68
N PHE A 111 19.67 -1.61 -17.58
CA PHE A 111 19.62 -2.28 -16.29
C PHE A 111 20.94 -2.95 -15.92
N LYS A 112 21.70 -2.31 -15.02
CA LYS A 112 22.98 -2.82 -14.52
C LYS A 112 22.77 -3.92 -13.46
N TRP A 113 23.64 -4.92 -13.44
CA TRP A 113 23.54 -6.07 -12.51
C TRP A 113 23.66 -5.65 -11.03
N GLU A 114 24.35 -4.55 -10.73
CA GLU A 114 24.46 -4.01 -9.38
C GLU A 114 23.09 -3.60 -8.83
N ASN A 115 22.23 -3.04 -9.68
CA ASN A 115 20.86 -2.66 -9.31
C ASN A 115 19.98 -3.89 -9.08
N GLN A 116 20.16 -4.96 -9.87
CA GLN A 116 19.50 -6.25 -9.65
C GLN A 116 19.83 -6.81 -8.27
N LEU A 117 21.12 -6.84 -7.95
CA LEU A 117 21.59 -7.33 -6.66
C LEU A 117 21.06 -6.47 -5.51
N LYS A 118 20.99 -5.15 -5.70
CA LYS A 118 20.40 -4.22 -4.72
C LYS A 118 18.92 -4.54 -4.47
N PHE A 119 18.10 -4.64 -5.52
CA PHE A 119 16.67 -4.97 -5.36
C PHE A 119 16.46 -6.35 -4.72
N ALA A 120 17.25 -7.35 -5.11
CA ALA A 120 17.16 -8.68 -4.52
C ALA A 120 17.46 -8.65 -3.01
N LYS A 121 18.49 -7.90 -2.58
CA LYS A 121 18.80 -7.70 -1.16
C LYS A 121 17.69 -6.95 -0.43
N GLU A 122 17.12 -5.93 -1.08
CA GLU A 122 16.07 -5.11 -0.48
C GLU A 122 14.78 -5.91 -0.25
N ILE A 123 14.37 -6.70 -1.25
CA ILE A 123 13.21 -7.62 -1.15
C ILE A 123 13.47 -8.69 -0.10
N ALA A 124 14.66 -9.32 -0.09
CA ALA A 124 15.00 -10.33 0.90
C ALA A 124 14.98 -9.76 2.33
N SER A 125 15.43 -8.51 2.52
CA SER A 125 15.36 -7.82 3.81
C SER A 125 13.92 -7.59 4.27
N ALA A 126 13.03 -7.13 3.37
CA ALA A 126 11.62 -6.95 3.68
C ALA A 126 10.93 -8.28 4.05
N ILE A 127 11.21 -9.36 3.31
CA ILE A 127 10.65 -10.68 3.61
C ILE A 127 11.17 -11.25 4.93
N LEU A 128 12.45 -11.04 5.23
CA LEU A 128 13.02 -11.44 6.53
C LEU A 128 12.31 -10.74 7.68
N TRP A 129 12.07 -9.44 7.56
CA TRP A 129 11.30 -8.66 8.55
C TRP A 129 9.87 -9.18 8.72
N LEU A 130 9.17 -9.45 7.61
CA LEU A 130 7.81 -10.01 7.66
C LEU A 130 7.78 -11.33 8.42
N HIS A 131 8.71 -12.23 8.12
CA HIS A 131 8.72 -13.57 8.68
C HIS A 131 9.20 -13.58 10.13
N ASN A 132 10.32 -12.93 10.44
CA ASN A 132 10.96 -13.07 11.75
C ASN A 132 10.38 -12.13 12.80
N ASP A 133 10.14 -10.87 12.44
CA ASP A 133 9.73 -9.84 13.41
C ASP A 133 8.22 -9.70 13.50
N LYS A 134 7.50 -9.98 12.40
CA LYS A 134 6.04 -9.86 12.34
C LYS A 134 5.30 -11.18 12.33
N GLY A 135 5.97 -12.29 12.03
CA GLY A 135 5.32 -13.61 11.91
C GLY A 135 4.26 -13.66 10.80
N VAL A 136 4.39 -12.82 9.77
CA VAL A 136 3.43 -12.69 8.66
C VAL A 136 3.99 -13.37 7.42
N ILE A 137 3.23 -14.26 6.81
CA ILE A 137 3.54 -14.85 5.50
C ILE A 137 2.87 -13.98 4.43
N HIS A 138 3.64 -13.48 3.45
CA HIS A 138 3.10 -12.58 2.41
C HIS A 138 2.05 -13.26 1.52
N GLY A 139 2.31 -14.51 1.09
CA GLY A 139 1.35 -15.33 0.33
C GLY A 139 1.29 -15.07 -1.17
N ASP A 140 1.71 -13.89 -1.65
CA ASP A 140 1.74 -13.53 -3.07
C ASP A 140 2.85 -12.50 -3.36
N LEU A 141 4.12 -12.92 -3.31
CA LEU A 141 5.30 -12.05 -3.46
C LEU A 141 5.59 -11.68 -4.92
#